data_AF-A0A9R0I1Y9-F1
#
_entry.id   AF-A0A9R0I1Y9-F1
#
_cell.length_a   1.000
_cell.length_b   1.000
_cell.length_c   1.000
_cell.angle_alpha   90.00
_cell.angle_beta   90.00
_cell.angle_gamma   90.00
#
_symmetry.space_group_name_H-M   'P 1'
#
loop_
_entity.id
_entity.type
_entity.pdbx_description
1 polymer ?
#
loop_
_entity_poly.entity_id
_entity_poly.type
_entity_poly.pdbx_seq_one_letter_code
_entity_poly.pdbx_strand_id
1 'polypeptide(L)'
;MSEKVHADMMKHVDDDEFKKRSEQAKKNIRGGSLTNNVEPSHFQGSISTTEAAKKMAKESGGVMPTAGDLYLKTHTKEVPGKGKVPCSSKAKQIKVTYYYSNKAYETRFKFKMPYL
;
A
#
# COMPACT_ATOMS: atom_id res chain seq x y z
N MET A 1 12.36 19.59 8.58
CA MET A 1 13.57 18.75 8.50
C MET A 1 14.73 19.60 8.97
N SER A 2 15.48 19.16 9.98
CA SER A 2 16.67 19.90 10.45
C SER A 2 17.76 19.85 9.39
N GLU A 3 18.42 20.97 9.10
CA GLU A 3 19.50 21.08 8.11
C GLU A 3 20.62 20.08 8.37
N LYS A 4 20.86 19.72 9.64
CA LYS A 4 21.80 18.66 10.04
C LYS A 4 21.41 17.28 9.52
N VAL A 5 20.13 16.92 9.58
CA VAL A 5 19.63 15.63 9.10
C VAL A 5 19.72 15.53 7.59
N HIS A 6 19.46 16.64 6.87
CA HIS A 6 19.64 16.70 5.43
C HIS A 6 21.12 16.58 5.03
N ALA A 7 22.01 17.28 5.72
CA ALA A 7 23.45 17.20 5.48
C ALA A 7 24.01 15.79 5.73
N ASP A 8 23.58 15.11 6.79
CA ASP A 8 24.00 13.73 7.07
C ASP A 8 23.41 12.72 6.07
N MET A 9 22.17 12.92 5.61
CA MET A 9 21.61 12.12 4.51
C MET A 9 22.44 12.27 3.23
N MET A 10 22.85 13.49 2.88
CA MET A 10 23.62 13.75 1.66
C MET A 10 25.01 13.13 1.70
N LYS A 11 25.65 13.01 2.87
CA LYS A 11 26.93 12.31 3.01
C LYS A 11 26.85 10.83 2.61
N HIS A 12 25.70 10.18 2.79
CA HIS A 12 25.51 8.78 2.41
C HIS A 12 25.11 8.59 0.95
N VAL A 13 24.71 9.65 0.25
CA VAL A 13 24.34 9.58 -1.17
C VAL A 13 25.57 9.30 -2.03
N ASP A 14 26.76 9.75 -1.61
CA ASP A 14 28.02 9.58 -2.33
C ASP A 14 28.84 8.34 -1.95
N ASP A 15 28.36 7.55 -1.00
CA ASP A 15 28.98 6.28 -0.63
C ASP A 15 28.85 5.25 -1.77
N ASP A 16 29.99 4.76 -2.25
CA ASP A 16 30.07 3.79 -3.36
C ASP A 16 29.41 2.44 -3.02
N GLU A 17 29.45 2.02 -1.75
CA GLU A 17 28.77 0.82 -1.29
C GLU A 17 27.25 1.01 -1.30
N PHE A 18 26.78 2.19 -0.88
CA PHE A 18 25.38 2.58 -0.95
C PHE A 18 24.88 2.61 -2.40
N LYS A 19 25.64 3.21 -3.32
CA LYS A 19 25.33 3.27 -4.76
C LYS A 19 25.19 1.86 -5.34
N LYS A 20 26.16 0.97 -5.10
CA LYS A 20 26.10 -0.43 -5.57
C LYS A 20 24.89 -1.18 -5.05
N ARG A 21 24.56 -1.06 -3.75
CA ARG A 21 23.37 -1.69 -3.16
C ARG A 21 22.08 -1.14 -3.76
N SER A 22 22.02 0.17 -4.01
CA SER A 22 20.87 0.84 -4.63
C SER A 22 20.67 0.39 -6.09
N GLU A 23 21.75 0.27 -6.87
CA GLU A 23 21.69 -0.24 -8.24
C GLU A 23 21.27 -1.71 -8.31
N GLN A 24 21.81 -2.55 -7.43
CA GLN A 24 21.39 -3.95 -7.33
C GLN A 24 19.92 -4.05 -6.94
N ALA A 25 19.44 -3.23 -6.00
CA ALA A 25 18.04 -3.19 -5.61
C ALA A 25 17.15 -2.75 -6.80
N LYS A 26 17.54 -1.72 -7.55
CA LYS A 26 16.83 -1.30 -8.78
C LYS A 26 16.79 -2.41 -9.82
N LYS A 27 17.88 -3.16 -10.01
CA LYS A 27 17.95 -4.30 -10.94
C LYS A 27 17.05 -5.45 -10.49
N ASN A 28 17.04 -5.77 -9.19
CA ASN A 28 16.19 -6.81 -8.61
C ASN A 28 14.71 -6.46 -8.73
N ILE A 29 14.32 -5.21 -8.48
CA ILE A 29 12.93 -4.73 -8.62
C ILE A 29 12.43 -4.88 -10.06
N ARG A 30 13.29 -4.67 -11.05
CA ARG A 30 12.94 -4.81 -12.47
C ARG A 30 13.11 -6.24 -13.01
N GLY A 31 13.44 -7.21 -12.16
CA GLY A 31 13.70 -8.60 -12.60
C GLY A 31 14.82 -8.71 -13.64
N GLY A 32 15.81 -7.81 -13.59
CA GLY A 32 16.92 -7.77 -14.56
C GLY A 32 16.64 -7.01 -15.86
N SER A 33 15.40 -6.57 -16.11
CA SER A 33 15.08 -5.72 -17.28
C SER A 33 15.40 -4.24 -17.01
N LEU A 34 16.01 -3.54 -17.96
CA LEU A 34 16.31 -2.10 -17.83
C LEU A 34 15.18 -1.20 -18.36
N THR A 35 14.21 -1.77 -19.08
CA THR A 35 13.16 -1.03 -19.81
C THR A 35 11.77 -1.16 -19.19
N ASN A 36 11.56 -2.14 -18.32
CA ASN A 36 10.24 -2.38 -17.74
C ASN A 36 9.88 -1.27 -16.74
N ASN A 37 8.68 -0.72 -16.90
CA ASN A 37 8.13 0.23 -15.95
C ASN A 37 7.90 -0.48 -14.61
N VAL A 38 8.43 0.10 -13.52
CA VAL A 38 8.24 -0.44 -12.17
C VAL A 38 6.91 0.08 -11.66
N GLU A 39 5.88 -0.76 -11.66
CA GLU A 39 4.62 -0.39 -11.03
C GLU A 39 4.83 -0.22 -9.51
N PRO A 40 4.32 0.86 -8.90
CA PRO A 40 4.45 1.06 -7.48
C PRO A 40 3.60 0.02 -6.72
N SER A 41 4.14 -0.49 -5.61
CA SER A 41 3.48 -1.53 -4.82
C SER A 41 2.61 -0.95 -3.71
N HIS A 42 3.08 0.08 -2.99
CA HIS A 42 2.38 0.67 -1.84
C HIS A 42 2.41 2.21 -1.88
N PHE A 43 1.37 2.84 -1.34
CA PHE A 43 1.29 4.29 -1.12
C PHE A 43 1.59 4.71 0.33
N GLN A 44 1.79 3.75 1.25
CA GLN A 44 1.99 4.06 2.68
C GLN A 44 3.33 4.76 3.01
N GLY A 45 4.21 4.94 2.02
CA GLY A 45 5.55 5.45 2.23
C GLY A 45 6.35 4.53 3.15
N SER A 46 7.12 5.11 4.08
CA SER A 46 7.95 4.37 5.05
C SER A 46 7.19 3.87 6.29
N ILE A 47 5.87 4.05 6.34
CA ILE A 47 5.06 3.56 7.47
C ILE A 47 4.93 2.05 7.34
N SER A 48 5.11 1.31 8.43
CA SER A 48 4.89 -0.14 8.41
C SER A 48 3.40 -0.48 8.34
N THR A 49 3.06 -1.62 7.77
CA THR A 49 1.66 -2.06 7.65
C THR A 49 1.00 -2.21 9.03
N THR A 50 1.78 -2.56 10.06
CA THR A 50 1.32 -2.68 11.45
C THR A 50 1.01 -1.32 12.07
N GLU A 51 1.81 -0.30 11.80
CA GLU A 51 1.52 1.08 12.22
C GLU A 51 0.31 1.65 11.48
N ALA A 52 0.16 1.34 10.19
CA ALA A 52 -1.04 1.71 9.43
C ALA A 52 -2.30 1.08 10.05
N ALA A 53 -2.24 -0.20 10.45
CA ALA A 53 -3.34 -0.86 11.13
C ALA A 53 -3.66 -0.22 12.50
N LYS A 54 -2.64 0.11 13.29
CA LYS A 54 -2.81 0.79 14.58
C LYS A 54 -3.44 2.18 14.41
N LYS A 55 -3.07 2.94 13.38
CA LYS A 55 -3.69 4.25 13.08
C LYS A 55 -5.17 4.08 12.72
N MET A 56 -5.49 3.14 11.84
CA MET A 56 -6.89 2.84 11.49
C MET A 56 -7.71 2.39 12.71
N ALA A 57 -7.11 1.59 13.60
CA ALA A 57 -7.79 1.17 14.82
C ALA A 57 -8.09 2.35 15.74
N LYS A 58 -7.16 3.31 15.90
CA LYS A 58 -7.40 4.54 16.66
C LYS A 58 -8.51 5.39 16.05
N GLU A 59 -8.55 5.51 14.73
CA GLU A 59 -9.61 6.23 13.99
C GLU A 59 -10.97 5.54 14.15
N SER A 60 -10.99 4.22 14.34
CA SER A 60 -12.19 3.38 14.43
C SER A 60 -12.60 3.06 15.88
N GLY A 61 -12.20 3.88 16.86
CA GLY A 61 -12.58 3.69 18.26
C GLY A 61 -11.97 2.45 18.94
N GLY A 62 -10.85 1.95 18.43
CA GLY A 62 -10.12 0.79 18.96
C GLY A 62 -10.34 -0.51 18.19
N VAL A 63 -11.24 -0.53 17.19
CA VAL A 63 -11.51 -1.73 16.39
C VAL A 63 -10.41 -1.93 15.34
N MET A 64 -9.75 -3.09 15.37
CA MET A 64 -8.70 -3.43 14.40
C MET A 64 -9.28 -3.59 12.98
N PRO A 65 -8.64 -3.03 11.94
CA PRO A 65 -9.09 -3.19 10.57
C PRO A 65 -8.91 -4.63 10.08
N THR A 66 -9.75 -5.06 9.14
CA THR A 66 -9.54 -6.34 8.46
C THR A 66 -8.31 -6.26 7.56
N ALA A 67 -7.75 -7.42 7.20
CA ALA A 67 -6.63 -7.48 6.25
C ALA A 67 -6.96 -6.82 4.91
N GLY A 68 -8.23 -6.93 4.46
CA GLY A 68 -8.70 -6.29 3.24
C GLY A 68 -8.75 -4.77 3.32
N ASP A 69 -9.25 -4.22 4.44
CA ASP A 69 -9.29 -2.77 4.66
C ASP A 69 -7.89 -2.17 4.74
N LEU A 70 -6.98 -2.87 5.43
CA LEU A 70 -5.59 -2.49 5.54
C LEU A 70 -4.89 -2.51 4.17
N TYR A 71 -5.16 -3.55 3.36
CA TYR A 71 -4.64 -3.64 2.00
C TYR A 71 -5.13 -2.48 1.13
N LEU A 72 -6.44 -2.20 1.15
CA LEU A 72 -7.02 -1.09 0.39
C LEU A 72 -6.45 0.26 0.84
N LYS A 73 -6.29 0.50 2.13
CA LYS A 73 -5.73 1.75 2.66
C LYS A 73 -4.29 1.97 2.20
N THR A 74 -3.49 0.91 2.15
CA THR A 74 -2.05 0.98 1.83
C THR A 74 -1.77 0.96 0.33
N HIS A 75 -2.68 0.41 -0.48
CA HIS A 75 -2.52 0.23 -1.93
C HIS A 75 -3.45 1.13 -2.76
N THR A 76 -4.22 2.02 -2.12
CA THR A 76 -5.02 3.04 -2.82
C THR A 76 -4.74 4.43 -2.26
N LYS A 77 -4.77 5.43 -3.13
CA LYS A 77 -4.61 6.84 -2.77
C LYS A 77 -5.82 7.63 -3.24
N GLU A 78 -6.26 8.58 -2.42
CA GLU A 78 -7.28 9.54 -2.82
C GLU A 78 -6.66 10.64 -3.68
N VAL A 79 -7.17 10.79 -4.89
CA VAL A 79 -6.71 11.79 -5.86
C VAL A 79 -7.87 12.77 -6.11
N PRO A 80 -7.65 14.09 -5.93
CA PRO A 80 -8.70 15.07 -6.16
C PRO A 80 -9.24 14.96 -7.59
N GLY A 81 -10.56 14.92 -7.73
CA GLY A 81 -11.27 14.74 -9.01
C GLY A 81 -11.29 13.32 -9.59
N LYS A 82 -10.52 12.36 -9.04
CA LYS A 82 -10.47 10.96 -9.53
C LYS A 82 -10.86 9.92 -8.46
N GLY A 83 -11.04 10.33 -7.21
CA GLY A 83 -11.41 9.45 -6.10
C GLY A 83 -10.27 8.49 -5.69
N LYS A 84 -10.62 7.32 -5.15
CA LYS A 84 -9.64 6.32 -4.68
C LYS A 84 -9.02 5.53 -5.84
N VAL A 85 -7.80 5.89 -6.23
CA VAL A 85 -7.03 5.28 -7.31
C VAL A 85 -6.09 4.19 -6.76
N PRO A 86 -6.08 2.97 -7.32
CA PRO A 86 -5.15 1.91 -6.93
C PRO A 86 -3.73 2.17 -7.45
N CYS A 87 -2.74 1.63 -6.72
CA CYS A 87 -1.31 1.82 -7.01
C CYS A 87 -0.83 1.11 -8.27
N SER A 88 -1.42 -0.05 -8.57
CA SER A 88 -0.99 -0.95 -9.64
C SER A 88 -2.18 -1.66 -10.29
N SER A 89 -1.92 -2.27 -11.44
CA SER A 89 -2.88 -3.15 -12.13
C SER A 89 -3.34 -4.29 -11.21
N LYS A 90 -2.41 -4.89 -10.47
CA LYS A 90 -2.68 -5.92 -9.45
C LYS A 90 -3.53 -5.40 -8.29
N ALA A 91 -3.22 -4.22 -7.76
CA ALA A 91 -4.03 -3.61 -6.70
C ALA A 91 -5.46 -3.30 -7.19
N LYS A 92 -5.64 -2.93 -8.47
CA LYS A 92 -6.96 -2.74 -9.08
C LYS A 92 -7.74 -4.05 -9.12
N GLN A 93 -7.13 -5.14 -9.55
CA GLN A 93 -7.78 -6.46 -9.56
C GLN A 93 -8.18 -6.89 -8.15
N ILE A 94 -7.25 -6.83 -7.18
CA ILE A 94 -7.53 -7.23 -5.79
C ILE A 94 -8.64 -6.37 -5.18
N LYS A 95 -8.63 -5.05 -5.44
CA LYS A 95 -9.70 -4.14 -5.02
C LYS A 95 -11.05 -4.59 -5.57
N VAL A 96 -11.11 -4.90 -6.86
CA VAL A 96 -12.32 -5.38 -7.54
C VAL A 96 -12.81 -6.68 -6.90
N THR A 97 -11.94 -7.68 -6.74
CA THR A 97 -12.28 -8.97 -6.14
C THR A 97 -12.78 -8.82 -4.72
N TYR A 98 -12.11 -8.00 -3.90
CA TYR A 98 -12.52 -7.75 -2.51
C TYR A 98 -13.94 -7.15 -2.43
N TYR A 99 -14.26 -6.14 -3.25
CA TYR A 99 -15.59 -5.55 -3.25
C TYR A 99 -16.68 -6.51 -3.77
N TYR A 100 -16.39 -7.29 -4.81
CA TYR A 100 -17.33 -8.31 -5.30
C TYR A 100 -17.58 -9.41 -4.28
N SER A 101 -16.53 -9.89 -3.61
CA SER A 101 -16.65 -10.86 -2.53
C SER A 101 -17.49 -10.30 -1.38
N ASN A 102 -17.21 -9.09 -0.90
CA ASN A 102 -18.00 -8.47 0.18
C ASN A 102 -19.48 -8.29 -0.20
N LYS A 103 -19.77 -7.85 -1.43
CA LYS A 103 -21.16 -7.79 -1.91
C LYS A 103 -21.80 -9.19 -1.96
N ALA A 104 -21.08 -10.20 -2.43
CA ALA A 104 -21.56 -11.57 -2.44
C ALA A 104 -21.83 -12.09 -1.02
N TYR A 105 -20.97 -11.79 -0.05
CA TYR A 105 -21.18 -12.10 1.37
C TYR A 105 -22.42 -11.40 1.94
N GLU A 106 -22.59 -10.10 1.70
CA GLU A 106 -23.78 -9.35 2.13
C GLU A 106 -25.06 -9.90 1.51
N THR A 107 -25.05 -10.24 0.21
CA THR A 107 -26.22 -10.84 -0.44
C THR A 107 -26.53 -12.23 0.08
N ARG A 108 -25.51 -13.05 0.36
CA ARG A 108 -25.68 -14.39 0.95
C ARG A 108 -26.17 -14.35 2.39
N PHE A 109 -25.75 -13.37 3.19
CA PHE A 109 -26.23 -13.22 4.56
C PHE A 109 -27.62 -12.58 4.64
N LYS A 110 -27.94 -11.61 3.76
CA LYS A 110 -29.31 -11.05 3.66
C LYS A 110 -30.35 -12.09 3.21
N PHE A 111 -29.97 -13.09 2.41
CA PHE A 111 -30.86 -14.17 1.99
C PHE A 111 -30.93 -15.35 2.96
N LYS A 112 -30.11 -15.40 4.02
CA LYS A 112 -30.07 -16.52 4.98
C LYS A 112 -30.73 -16.23 6.33
N MET A 113 -31.41 -15.11 6.48
CA MET A 113 -32.27 -14.83 7.64
C MET A 113 -33.74 -14.79 7.20
N PRO A 114 -34.41 -15.94 6.94
CA PRO A 114 -35.82 -16.02 7.24
C PRO A 114 -35.94 -15.98 8.77
N TYR A 115 -36.75 -15.04 9.25
CA TYR A 115 -37.23 -14.95 10.62
C TYR A 115 -37.42 -16.33 11.27
N LEU A 116 -36.86 -16.50 12.47
CA LEU A 116 -37.38 -17.35 13.55
C LEU A 116 -36.77 -16.87 14.87
#